data_AF-A0AAV0QAX3-F1
#
_entry.id   AF-A0AAV0QAX3-F1
#
_cell.length_a   1.000
_cell.length_b   1.000
_cell.length_c   1.000
_cell.angle_alpha   90.00
_cell.angle_beta   90.00
_cell.angle_gamma   90.00
#
_symmetry.space_group_name_H-M   'P 1'
#
loop_
_entity.id
_entity.type
_entity.pdbx_description
1 polymer ?
#
loop_
_entity_poly.entity_id
_entity_poly.type
_entity_poly.pdbx_seq_one_letter_code
_entity_poly.pdbx_strand_id
1 'polypeptide(L)'
;MGVHVVPPGSEYQWRFRPNIFGNTIFWCHVAKGNVEVVFDAFNEEDKDPWERIHMDNTYWVARDDAVYLRQFWKNNNMVFWRKWP
;
A
#
# COMPACT_ATOMS: atom_id res chain seq x y z
N MET A 1 0.63 -3.38 12.21
CA MET A 1 0.85 -4.60 11.41
C MET A 1 -0.04 -5.69 11.98
N GLY A 2 -0.59 -6.53 11.11
CA GLY A 2 -1.58 -7.54 11.47
C GLY A 2 -2.81 -7.44 10.57
N VAL A 3 -3.81 -8.26 10.89
CA VAL A 3 -5.10 -8.24 10.20
C VAL A 3 -6.00 -7.21 10.87
N HIS A 4 -6.53 -6.29 10.07
CA HIS A 4 -7.39 -5.21 10.54
C HIS A 4 -8.62 -5.09 9.64
N VAL A 5 -9.81 -5.00 10.25
CA VAL A 5 -11.03 -4.64 9.54
C VAL A 5 -11.07 -3.12 9.43
N VAL A 6 -11.14 -2.60 8.20
CA VAL A 6 -11.20 -1.16 7.92
C VAL A 6 -12.59 -0.84 7.38
N PRO A 7 -13.47 -0.18 8.17
CA PRO A 7 -14.80 0.22 7.71
C PRO A 7 -14.74 1.25 6.57
N PRO A 8 -15.78 1.35 5.72
CA PRO A 8 -15.88 2.41 4.72
C PRO A 8 -15.70 3.80 5.34
N GLY A 9 -14.91 4.66 4.68
CA GLY A 9 -14.61 6.02 5.16
C GLY A 9 -13.58 6.10 6.29
N SER A 10 -13.05 4.96 6.74
CA SER A 10 -11.97 4.91 7.75
C SER A 10 -10.63 4.59 7.10
N GLU A 11 -9.54 4.81 7.85
CA GLU A 11 -8.20 4.46 7.44
C GLU A 11 -7.45 3.68 8.51
N TYR A 12 -6.52 2.85 8.06
CA TYR A 12 -5.57 2.17 8.93
C TYR A 12 -4.15 2.58 8.51
N GLN A 13 -3.41 3.15 9.46
CA GLN A 13 -2.03 3.57 9.24
C GLN A 13 -1.08 2.69 10.04
N TRP A 14 0.08 2.43 9.44
CA TRP A 14 1.17 1.68 10.07
C TRP A 14 2.50 2.31 9.68
N ARG A 15 3.50 2.12 10.54
CA ARG A 15 4.87 2.58 10.33
C ARG A 15 5.84 1.48 10.70
N PHE A 16 6.97 1.48 10.02
CA PHE A 16 8.06 0.54 10.22
C PHE A 16 9.39 1.25 10.00
N ARG A 17 10.48 0.61 10.40
CA ARG A 17 11.83 1.02 10.05
C ARG A 17 12.46 -0.11 9.22
N PRO A 18 13.04 0.18 8.04
CA PRO A 18 13.82 -0.80 7.31
C PRO A 18 14.98 -1.32 8.15
N ASN A 19 15.39 -2.56 7.86
CA ASN A 19 16.59 -3.16 8.42
C ASN A 19 17.83 -2.40 7.93
N ILE A 20 18.82 -2.24 8.81
CA ILE A 20 20.09 -1.56 8.50
C ILE A 20 20.89 -2.33 7.44
N PHE A 21 20.75 -3.67 7.42
CA PHE A 21 21.42 -4.54 6.45
C PHE A 21 20.61 -4.79 5.17
N GLY A 22 19.52 -4.04 4.97
CA GLY A 22 18.67 -4.14 3.78
C GLY A 22 17.67 -5.30 3.77
N ASN A 23 17.13 -5.56 2.58
CA ASN A 23 16.22 -6.65 2.23
C ASN A 23 14.89 -6.63 2.98
N THR A 24 14.44 -5.45 3.36
CA THR A 24 13.17 -5.28 4.06
C THR A 24 12.01 -5.40 3.08
N ILE A 25 11.09 -6.33 3.35
CA ILE A 25 9.86 -6.50 2.57
C ILE A 25 8.65 -6.42 3.51
N PHE A 26 7.67 -5.60 3.14
CA PHE A 26 6.35 -5.55 3.73
C PHE A 26 5.30 -5.77 2.65
N TRP A 27 4.58 -6.88 2.78
CA TRP A 27 3.43 -7.19 1.94
C TRP A 27 2.14 -6.74 2.62
N CYS A 28 1.13 -6.44 1.81
CA CYS A 28 -0.21 -6.11 2.24
C CYS A 28 -1.20 -7.06 1.57
N HIS A 29 -2.15 -7.54 2.37
CA HIS A 29 -3.28 -8.32 1.91
C HIS A 29 -4.55 -7.51 2.12
N VAL A 30 -5.24 -7.18 1.02
CA VAL A 30 -6.49 -6.42 1.06
C VAL A 30 -7.60 -7.30 0.53
N ALA A 31 -8.61 -7.55 1.36
CA ALA A 31 -9.77 -8.37 1.01
C ALA A 31 -11.06 -7.55 1.12
N LYS A 32 -11.99 -7.79 0.19
CA LYS A 32 -13.35 -7.26 0.20
C LYS A 32 -14.32 -8.40 -0.12
N GLY A 33 -15.09 -8.85 0.87
CA GLY A 33 -16.00 -9.99 0.69
C GLY A 33 -15.21 -11.25 0.31
N ASN A 34 -15.46 -11.78 -0.90
CA ASN A 34 -14.82 -13.00 -1.40
C ASN A 34 -13.69 -12.73 -2.40
N VAL A 35 -13.30 -11.47 -2.61
CA VAL A 35 -12.19 -11.09 -3.49
C VAL A 35 -11.04 -10.51 -2.69
N GLU A 36 -9.82 -10.74 -3.14
CA GLU A 36 -8.61 -10.30 -2.45
C GLU A 36 -7.48 -9.92 -3.41
N VAL A 37 -6.58 -9.05 -2.94
CA VAL A 37 -5.36 -8.68 -3.64
C VAL A 37 -4.20 -8.67 -2.65
N VAL A 38 -3.13 -9.36 -3.03
CA VAL A 38 -1.85 -9.38 -2.31
C VAL A 38 -0.79 -8.64 -3.13
N PHE A 39 0.03 -7.85 -2.45
CA PHE A 39 1.13 -7.11 -3.07
C PHE A 39 2.19 -6.69 -2.06
N ASP A 40 3.39 -6.41 -2.55
CA ASP A 40 4.44 -5.79 -1.75
C ASP A 40 4.16 -4.29 -1.60
N ALA A 41 3.69 -3.91 -0.42
CA ALA A 41 3.52 -2.50 -0.08
C ALA A 41 4.88 -1.81 -0.13
N PHE A 42 5.89 -2.40 0.50
CA PHE A 42 7.28 -1.96 0.47
C PHE A 42 8.17 -3.15 0.14
N ASN A 43 9.05 -2.99 -0.85
CA ASN A 43 10.11 -3.94 -1.14
C ASN A 43 11.38 -3.12 -1.41
N GLU A 44 12.40 -3.40 -0.64
CA GLU A 44 13.68 -2.69 -0.67
C GLU A 44 14.46 -2.97 -1.96
N GLU A 45 14.38 -4.18 -2.49
CA GLU A 45 15.13 -4.57 -3.69
C GLU A 45 14.41 -4.16 -4.99
N ASP A 46 13.07 -4.22 -5.00
CA ASP A 46 12.30 -4.07 -6.24
C ASP A 46 11.92 -2.64 -6.60
N LYS A 47 11.95 -1.71 -5.64
CA LYS A 47 11.51 -0.32 -5.89
C LYS A 47 12.69 0.61 -6.15
N ASP A 48 12.47 1.54 -7.08
CA ASP A 48 13.40 2.63 -7.35
C ASP A 48 13.68 3.42 -6.05
N PRO A 49 14.94 3.81 -5.76
CA PRO A 49 15.30 4.54 -4.55
C PRO A 49 14.46 5.82 -4.32
N TRP A 50 14.03 6.50 -5.38
CA TRP A 50 13.17 7.68 -5.31
C TRP A 50 11.76 7.34 -4.86
N GLU A 51 11.19 6.22 -5.33
CA GLU A 51 9.90 5.73 -4.83
C GLU A 51 10.02 5.26 -3.37
N ARG A 52 11.21 4.71 -3.03
CA ARG A 52 11.76 4.40 -1.71
C ARG A 52 11.30 5.39 -0.63
N ILE A 53 11.77 6.61 -0.82
CA ILE A 53 11.72 7.67 0.18
C ILE A 53 10.33 8.32 0.32
N HIS A 54 9.42 8.05 -0.60
CA HIS A 54 8.08 8.66 -0.63
C HIS A 54 6.95 7.70 -0.23
N MET A 55 7.32 6.49 0.21
CA MET A 55 6.40 5.46 0.69
C MET A 55 5.68 5.84 1.99
N ASP A 56 6.29 6.71 2.81
CA ASP A 56 5.69 7.28 4.01
C ASP A 56 4.46 8.18 3.72
N ASN A 57 4.34 8.62 2.46
CA ASN A 57 3.30 9.51 1.94
C ASN A 57 2.48 8.85 0.82
N THR A 58 2.34 7.52 0.89
CA THR A 58 1.58 6.72 -0.08
C THR A 58 0.66 5.75 0.65
N TYR A 59 -0.60 5.64 0.22
CA TYR A 59 -1.52 4.61 0.73
C TYR A 59 -2.42 4.02 -0.35
N TRP A 60 -2.90 2.82 -0.09
CA TRP A 60 -3.85 2.12 -0.94
C TRP A 60 -5.27 2.42 -0.51
N VAL A 61 -6.14 2.68 -1.47
CA VAL A 61 -7.57 2.96 -1.27
C VAL A 61 -8.38 1.85 -1.92
N ALA A 62 -8.99 1.00 -1.10
CA ALA A 62 -9.94 0.00 -1.55
C ALA A 62 -11.28 0.69 -1.89
N ARG A 63 -11.69 0.65 -3.16
CA ARG A 63 -13.00 1.12 -3.63
C ARG A 63 -13.83 -0.07 -4.12
N ASP A 64 -15.05 0.22 -4.56
CA ASP A 64 -15.97 -0.83 -4.98
C ASP A 64 -15.54 -1.54 -6.26
N ASP A 65 -14.88 -0.82 -7.16
CA ASP A 65 -14.48 -1.25 -8.49
C ASP A 65 -13.02 -1.69 -8.57
N ALA A 66 -12.14 -1.04 -7.81
CA ALA A 66 -10.70 -1.27 -7.85
C ALA A 66 -9.99 -0.82 -6.57
N VAL A 67 -8.72 -1.20 -6.47
CA VAL A 67 -7.77 -0.65 -5.51
C VAL A 67 -6.96 0.44 -6.22
N TYR A 68 -6.88 1.60 -5.58
CA TYR A 68 -6.15 2.77 -6.07
C TYR A 68 -4.94 3.03 -5.18
N LEU A 69 -3.93 3.69 -5.74
CA LEU A 69 -2.80 4.23 -5.01
C LEU A 69 -2.94 5.74 -4.90
N ARG A 70 -2.89 6.29 -3.69
CA ARG A 70 -2.83 7.73 -3.46
C ARG A 70 -1.41 8.13 -3.09
N GLN A 71 -0.83 9.04 -3.87
CA GLN A 71 0.56 9.48 -3.75
C GLN A 71 0.60 10.99 -3.45
N PHE A 72 0.87 11.39 -2.20
CA PHE A 72 0.87 12.82 -1.85
C PHE A 72 2.04 13.57 -2.48
N TRP A 73 3.19 12.92 -2.59
CA TRP A 73 4.39 13.47 -3.20
C TRP A 73 4.24 13.76 -4.71
N LYS A 74 3.23 13.16 -5.37
CA LYS A 74 2.95 13.34 -6.79
C LYS A 74 1.64 14.12 -6.99
N ASN A 75 1.60 15.35 -6.47
CA ASN A 75 0.45 16.27 -6.53
C ASN A 75 -0.83 15.72 -5.91
N ASN A 76 -0.72 14.84 -4.90
CA ASN A 76 -1.88 14.22 -4.25
C ASN A 76 -2.79 13.44 -5.23
N ASN A 77 -2.19 12.90 -6.30
CA ASN A 77 -2.92 12.15 -7.30
C ASN A 77 -3.35 10.79 -6.76
N MET A 78 -4.54 10.38 -7.17
CA MET A 78 -5.03 9.02 -7.00
C MET A 78 -4.94 8.31 -8.35
N VAL A 79 -4.15 7.25 -8.38
CA VAL A 79 -3.82 6.51 -9.58
C VAL A 79 -4.48 5.15 -9.50
N PHE A 80 -5.07 4.70 -10.61
CA PHE A 80 -5.54 3.33 -10.72
C PHE A 80 -4.34 2.40 -10.50
N TRP A 81 -4.49 1.46 -9.57
CA TRP A 81 -3.42 0.52 -9.27
C TRP A 81 -3.78 -0.88 -9.73
N ARG A 82 -4.93 -1.41 -9.30
CA ARG A 82 -5.38 -2.74 -9.73
C ARG A 82 -6.89 -2.91 -9.62
N LYS A 83 -7.48 -3.65 -10.54
CA LYS A 83 -8.87 -4.13 -10.41
C LYS A 83 -8.93 -5.30 -9.42
N TRP A 84 -10.05 -5.46 -8.74
CA TRP A 84 -10.35 -6.71 -8.04
C TRP A 84 -10.30 -7.90 -9.03
N PRO A 85 -9.88 -9.10 -8.59
CA PRO A 85 -9.96 -10.32 -9.39
C PRO A 85 -11.37 -10.62 -9.88
#